data_AF-W1W3Y8-F1
#
_entry.id   AF-W1W3Y8-F1
#
_cell.length_a   1.000
_cell.length_b   1.000
_cell.length_c   1.000
_cell.angle_alpha   90.00
_cell.angle_beta   90.00
_cell.angle_gamma   90.00
#
_symmetry.space_group_name_H-M   'P 1'
#
loop_
_entity.id
_entity.type
_entity.pdbx_description
1 polymer ?
#
loop_
_entity_poly.entity_id
_entity_poly.type
_entity_poly.pdbx_seq_one_letter_code
_entity_poly.pdbx_strand_id
1 'polypeptide(L)'
;MMRINDRHDNEFCLGPTHEEMITTLVKNEINSYRQLPVNLYQIQSKFRDERRPRYGLMRSREFIMKDAYSFDVDEAGLDESYKSMYDAYTRIFTRCGLTFRPVEADSGAIGGSGTHEFMAIAEAGEADIVYCTKCDYAANIEIGKPGVMKQEEEALQELSVVDTPNASTIEAVAEMLNLPLHKTIKAVVFSIDGKVVLAIVRGDHEVNEVAVQHAVLGSVEPEMATPEELEKVGLTAGFISPVGLKQTEEFAIVVDESVMESYNVCGGANKKDAHYVNINPKRDFNVDDIIIAPIRLITDDDVCPTCGGALEHAKGIEVGQVFKLGTKYSEALQATFLDQNGRPNPMIMGCYGIGVSRTLAAAIEQYHDENGIIWPRSIAPFEAVIVPINAKDKALMSTSQTIYSALQNAGVDVLLDDRKDRAGVKFKDADLIGYPLRITVSKNTLENNEVEIQIRKSGEAITCAIDSVATKVTELLQDL
;
A
#
# COMPACT_ATOMS: atom_id res chain seq x y z
N MET A 1 11.79 -8.21 14.77
CA MET A 1 11.32 -9.60 14.88
C MET A 1 11.25 -9.98 16.36
N MET A 2 10.13 -10.55 16.82
CA MET A 2 9.97 -10.99 18.21
C MET A 2 10.67 -12.33 18.44
N ARG A 3 11.49 -12.42 19.50
CA ARG A 3 12.25 -13.62 19.87
C ARG A 3 11.92 -14.04 21.30
N ILE A 4 11.89 -15.35 21.55
CA ILE A 4 11.57 -15.93 22.85
C ILE A 4 12.38 -17.21 23.04
N ASN A 5 12.77 -17.50 24.29
CA ASN A 5 13.39 -18.76 24.65
C ASN A 5 12.39 -19.62 25.43
N ASP A 6 12.40 -20.94 25.20
CA ASP A 6 11.62 -21.87 26.02
C ASP A 6 12.31 -22.12 27.39
N ARG A 7 11.66 -22.93 28.22
CA ARG A 7 12.17 -23.35 29.56
C ARG A 7 13.44 -24.21 29.51
N HIS A 8 13.93 -24.57 28.33
CA HIS A 8 15.15 -25.33 28.10
C HIS A 8 16.19 -24.49 27.33
N ASP A 9 15.99 -23.16 27.26
CA ASP A 9 16.85 -22.21 26.55
C ASP A 9 16.93 -22.42 25.02
N ASN A 10 15.95 -23.11 24.42
CA ASN A 10 15.84 -23.19 22.97
C ASN A 10 15.29 -21.86 22.42
N GLU A 11 15.93 -21.32 21.39
CA GLU A 11 15.52 -20.07 20.75
C GLU A 11 14.37 -20.27 19.76
N PHE A 12 13.35 -19.43 19.86
CA PHE A 12 12.21 -19.38 18.96
C PHE A 12 11.90 -17.94 18.54
N CYS A 13 11.10 -17.81 17.49
CA CYS A 13 10.48 -16.55 17.12
C CYS A 13 8.98 -16.72 16.98
N LEU A 14 8.25 -15.62 17.16
CA LEU A 14 6.84 -15.54 16.76
C LEU A 14 6.81 -15.14 15.28
N GLY A 15 6.21 -15.99 14.44
CA GLY A 15 6.25 -15.86 12.98
C GLY A 15 5.69 -14.52 12.48
N PRO A 16 6.52 -13.64 11.87
CA PRO A 16 6.03 -12.45 11.17
C PRO A 16 5.47 -12.78 9.77
N THR A 17 5.87 -13.94 9.25
CA THR A 17 5.55 -14.59 7.97
C THR A 17 6.05 -16.05 8.04
N HIS A 18 5.88 -16.88 7.01
CA HIS A 18 6.14 -18.34 7.08
C HIS A 18 6.86 -18.97 5.87
N GLU A 19 7.60 -18.21 5.08
CA GLU A 19 8.38 -18.71 3.94
C GLU A 19 9.31 -19.87 4.35
N GLU A 20 10.04 -19.75 5.47
CA GLU A 20 10.96 -20.80 5.92
C GLU A 20 10.22 -22.06 6.40
N MET A 21 9.11 -21.87 7.11
CA MET A 21 8.33 -22.97 7.69
C MET A 21 7.67 -23.81 6.60
N ILE A 22 7.02 -23.16 5.63
CA ILE A 22 6.33 -23.87 4.54
C ILE A 22 7.31 -24.51 3.56
N THR A 23 8.45 -23.86 3.29
CA THR A 23 9.52 -24.45 2.47
C THR A 23 10.08 -25.70 3.12
N THR A 24 10.29 -25.69 4.44
CA THR A 24 10.74 -26.87 5.19
C THR A 24 9.73 -28.01 5.14
N LEU A 25 8.43 -27.71 5.22
CA LEU A 25 7.37 -28.71 5.08
C LEU A 25 7.37 -29.33 3.67
N VAL A 26 7.33 -28.49 2.64
CA VAL A 26 7.26 -28.96 1.24
C VAL A 26 8.49 -29.76 0.85
N LYS A 27 9.69 -29.35 1.28
CA LYS A 27 10.94 -30.10 1.07
C LYS A 27 10.84 -31.56 1.53
N ASN A 28 10.14 -31.83 2.64
CA ASN A 28 10.06 -33.17 3.21
C ASN A 28 8.99 -34.05 2.54
N GLU A 29 8.01 -33.45 1.88
CA GLU A 29 6.83 -34.14 1.31
C GLU A 29 6.86 -34.24 -0.22
N ILE A 30 7.55 -33.32 -0.89
CA ILE A 30 7.59 -33.21 -2.35
C ILE A 30 9.00 -33.44 -2.86
N ASN A 31 9.17 -34.46 -3.71
CA ASN A 31 10.48 -34.84 -4.26
C ASN A 31 10.47 -35.05 -5.79
N SER A 32 9.33 -34.91 -6.46
CA SER A 32 9.19 -35.13 -7.90
C SER A 32 8.42 -34.01 -8.57
N TYR A 33 8.83 -33.63 -9.79
CA TYR A 33 8.10 -32.66 -10.63
C TYR A 33 6.63 -33.03 -10.84
N ARG A 34 6.24 -34.32 -10.73
CA ARG A 34 4.86 -34.79 -10.91
C ARG A 34 3.91 -34.35 -9.80
N GLN A 35 4.46 -33.94 -8.66
CA GLN A 35 3.69 -33.42 -7.53
C GLN A 35 3.52 -31.90 -7.61
N LEU A 36 4.20 -31.23 -8.55
CA LEU A 36 4.16 -29.78 -8.73
C LEU A 36 3.28 -29.41 -9.95
N PRO A 37 2.61 -28.24 -9.94
CA PRO A 37 2.67 -27.22 -8.89
C PRO A 37 1.80 -27.56 -7.67
N VAL A 38 2.16 -27.00 -6.51
CA VAL A 38 1.29 -26.96 -5.33
C VAL A 38 1.14 -25.54 -4.83
N ASN A 39 -0.04 -25.20 -4.30
CA ASN A 39 -0.30 -23.92 -3.67
C ASN A 39 -0.97 -24.16 -2.32
N LEU A 40 -0.29 -23.77 -1.25
CA LEU A 40 -0.69 -24.01 0.13
C LEU A 40 -0.96 -22.68 0.81
N TYR A 41 -1.99 -22.61 1.66
CA TYR A 41 -2.31 -21.39 2.39
C TYR A 41 -2.81 -21.66 3.80
N GLN A 42 -2.73 -20.63 4.63
CA GLN A 42 -3.31 -20.60 5.97
C GLN A 42 -3.95 -19.23 6.24
N ILE A 43 -4.75 -19.17 7.30
CA ILE A 43 -5.25 -17.93 7.92
C ILE A 43 -4.84 -18.00 9.38
N GLN A 44 -3.87 -17.18 9.78
CA GLN A 44 -3.20 -17.34 11.07
C GLN A 44 -2.67 -15.99 11.60
N SER A 45 -2.62 -15.86 12.93
CA SER A 45 -2.09 -14.67 13.62
C SER A 45 -0.58 -14.52 13.47
N LYS A 46 -0.16 -13.38 12.92
CA LYS A 46 1.24 -12.99 12.73
C LYS A 46 1.69 -12.01 13.81
N PHE A 47 2.99 -11.99 14.06
CA PHE A 47 3.60 -11.12 15.07
C PHE A 47 4.74 -10.30 14.46
N ARG A 48 4.58 -8.98 14.41
CA ARG A 48 5.62 -8.03 13.98
C ARG A 48 5.85 -7.02 15.09
N ASP A 49 7.09 -6.88 15.55
CA ASP A 49 7.43 -5.87 16.57
C ASP A 49 7.59 -4.49 15.92
N GLU A 50 6.45 -3.97 15.48
CA GLU A 50 6.34 -2.67 14.83
C GLU A 50 6.87 -1.56 15.74
N ARG A 51 7.79 -0.73 15.23
CA ARG A 51 8.43 0.34 16.02
C ARG A 51 7.42 1.35 16.53
N ARG A 52 6.37 1.62 15.74
CA ARG A 52 5.29 2.56 16.05
C ARG A 52 3.94 1.96 15.66
N PRO A 53 3.32 1.11 16.52
CA PRO A 53 1.97 0.62 16.26
C PRO A 53 0.97 1.79 16.31
N ARG A 54 0.13 1.91 15.28
CA ARG A 54 -0.80 3.04 15.08
C ARG A 54 -2.00 2.60 14.26
N TYR A 55 -3.04 3.43 14.23
CA TYR A 55 -4.22 3.22 13.36
C TYR A 55 -4.98 1.90 13.62
N GLY A 56 -4.98 1.44 14.89
CA GLY A 56 -5.75 0.27 15.30
C GLY A 56 -5.35 -1.00 14.55
N LEU A 57 -6.30 -1.59 13.82
CA LEU A 57 -6.11 -2.84 13.07
C LEU A 57 -5.29 -2.67 11.78
N MET A 58 -5.04 -1.43 11.33
CA MET A 58 -4.24 -1.18 10.14
C MET A 58 -2.75 -1.50 10.38
N ARG A 59 -2.22 -1.15 11.57
CA ARG A 59 -0.81 -1.33 11.91
C ARG A 59 -0.63 -1.70 13.39
N SER A 60 -0.92 -2.96 13.70
CA SER A 60 -0.75 -3.59 15.02
C SER A 60 0.46 -4.52 15.08
N ARG A 61 0.81 -4.98 16.29
CA ARG A 61 1.90 -5.96 16.48
C ARG A 61 1.46 -7.41 16.33
N GLU A 62 0.20 -7.69 16.64
CA GLU A 62 -0.47 -8.96 16.36
C GLU A 62 -1.63 -8.69 15.40
N PHE A 63 -1.71 -9.46 14.32
CA PHE A 63 -2.73 -9.29 13.28
C PHE A 63 -3.01 -10.60 12.55
N ILE A 64 -4.18 -10.72 11.93
CA ILE A 64 -4.55 -11.93 11.17
C ILE A 64 -4.13 -11.72 9.72
N MET A 65 -3.37 -12.68 9.20
CA MET A 65 -2.97 -12.71 7.80
C MET A 65 -3.36 -14.04 7.18
N LYS A 66 -3.90 -13.95 5.97
CA LYS A 66 -3.96 -15.08 5.06
C LYS A 66 -2.68 -15.06 4.24
N ASP A 67 -1.80 -16.03 4.42
CA ASP A 67 -0.57 -16.21 3.64
C ASP A 67 -0.65 -17.51 2.81
N ALA A 68 -0.32 -17.44 1.52
CA ALA A 68 -0.14 -18.59 0.63
C ALA A 68 1.27 -18.63 0.06
N TYR A 69 1.67 -19.82 -0.35
CA TYR A 69 2.94 -20.11 -0.97
C TYR A 69 2.72 -21.13 -2.09
N SER A 70 3.13 -20.77 -3.31
CA SER A 70 3.19 -21.72 -4.43
C SER A 70 4.60 -22.26 -4.60
N PHE A 71 4.67 -23.51 -5.03
CA PHE A 71 5.89 -24.18 -5.42
C PHE A 71 5.67 -24.74 -6.82
N ASP A 72 6.52 -24.32 -7.74
CA ASP A 72 6.37 -24.52 -9.17
C ASP A 72 7.65 -25.14 -9.74
N VAL A 73 7.52 -25.80 -10.91
CA VAL A 73 8.64 -26.51 -11.58
C VAL A 73 9.60 -25.52 -12.22
N ASP A 74 9.07 -24.43 -12.77
CA ASP A 74 9.79 -23.42 -13.52
C ASP A 74 9.09 -22.05 -13.38
N GLU A 75 9.71 -21.01 -13.94
CA GLU A 75 9.19 -19.63 -13.92
C GLU A 75 7.82 -19.51 -14.62
N ALA A 76 7.56 -20.33 -15.65
CA ALA A 76 6.26 -20.32 -16.33
C ALA A 76 5.14 -20.84 -15.42
N GLY A 77 5.40 -21.89 -14.64
CA GLY A 77 4.48 -22.36 -13.60
C GLY A 77 4.25 -21.29 -12.52
N LEU A 78 5.31 -20.59 -12.10
CA LEU A 78 5.18 -19.47 -11.17
C LEU A 78 4.31 -18.35 -11.74
N ASP A 79 4.45 -18.00 -13.01
CA ASP A 79 3.62 -16.99 -13.67
C ASP A 79 2.12 -17.36 -13.65
N GLU A 80 1.79 -18.64 -13.87
CA GLU A 80 0.43 -19.14 -13.77
C GLU A 80 -0.10 -19.09 -12.33
N SER A 81 0.68 -19.57 -11.36
CA SER A 81 0.36 -19.51 -9.93
C SER A 81 0.15 -18.08 -9.46
N TYR A 82 1.03 -17.17 -9.87
CA TYR A 82 0.96 -15.74 -9.59
C TYR A 82 -0.32 -15.12 -10.14
N LYS A 83 -0.62 -15.36 -11.42
CA LYS A 83 -1.83 -14.82 -12.05
C LYS A 83 -3.11 -15.36 -11.41
N SER A 84 -3.14 -16.65 -11.07
CA SER A 84 -4.26 -17.25 -10.34
C SER A 84 -4.53 -16.55 -9.01
N MET A 85 -3.46 -16.22 -8.27
CA MET A 85 -3.55 -15.51 -6.99
C MET A 85 -3.94 -14.04 -7.16
N TYR A 86 -3.39 -13.35 -8.16
CA TYR A 86 -3.80 -11.99 -8.52
C TYR A 86 -5.31 -11.93 -8.83
N ASP A 87 -5.79 -12.82 -9.70
CA ASP A 87 -7.20 -12.86 -10.08
C ASP A 87 -8.09 -13.26 -8.88
N ALA A 88 -7.60 -14.14 -7.99
CA ALA A 88 -8.30 -14.51 -6.76
C ALA A 88 -8.42 -13.33 -5.78
N TYR A 89 -7.37 -12.54 -5.62
CA TYR A 89 -7.37 -11.36 -4.74
C TYR A 89 -8.30 -10.29 -5.28
N THR A 90 -8.27 -10.05 -6.59
CA THR A 90 -9.24 -9.18 -7.27
C THR A 90 -10.68 -9.60 -6.96
N ARG A 91 -11.01 -10.90 -7.07
CA ARG A 91 -12.34 -11.42 -6.72
C ARG A 91 -12.66 -11.27 -5.23
N ILE A 92 -11.70 -11.50 -4.33
CA ILE A 92 -11.90 -11.37 -2.89
C ILE A 92 -12.24 -9.92 -2.52
N PHE A 93 -11.41 -8.96 -2.92
CA PHE A 93 -11.63 -7.56 -2.57
C PHE A 93 -12.86 -6.96 -3.24
N THR A 94 -13.17 -7.38 -4.47
CA THR A 94 -14.44 -7.05 -5.13
C THR A 94 -15.62 -7.59 -4.32
N ARG A 95 -15.55 -8.84 -3.85
CA ARG A 95 -16.60 -9.43 -3.00
C ARG A 95 -16.70 -8.75 -1.64
N CYS A 96 -15.60 -8.27 -1.08
CA CYS A 96 -15.60 -7.43 0.13
C CYS A 96 -16.21 -6.04 -0.10
N GLY A 97 -16.55 -5.69 -1.34
CA GLY A 97 -17.11 -4.40 -1.71
C GLY A 97 -16.08 -3.27 -1.69
N LEU A 98 -14.78 -3.55 -1.69
CA LEU A 98 -13.76 -2.49 -1.63
C LEU A 98 -13.61 -1.78 -2.97
N THR A 99 -13.33 -0.48 -2.91
CA THR A 99 -12.73 0.25 -4.03
C THR A 99 -11.22 0.10 -3.94
N PHE A 100 -10.63 -0.72 -4.81
CA PHE A 100 -9.20 -1.02 -4.74
C PHE A 100 -8.54 -1.01 -6.12
N ARG A 101 -7.21 -0.88 -6.13
CA ARG A 101 -6.39 -1.05 -7.32
C ARG A 101 -5.19 -1.95 -7.02
N PRO A 102 -4.92 -2.96 -7.85
CA PRO A 102 -3.60 -3.60 -7.88
C PRO A 102 -2.60 -2.60 -8.45
N VAL A 103 -1.48 -2.40 -7.75
CA VAL A 103 -0.40 -1.48 -8.15
C VAL A 103 0.90 -2.28 -8.20
N GLU A 104 1.73 -1.99 -9.19
CA GLU A 104 3.11 -2.48 -9.19
C GLU A 104 3.81 -1.95 -7.92
N ALA A 105 4.68 -2.76 -7.31
CA ALA A 105 5.39 -2.38 -6.08
C ALA A 105 6.87 -2.82 -6.13
N ASP A 106 7.67 -2.34 -5.18
CA ASP A 106 9.03 -2.81 -5.01
C ASP A 106 9.08 -4.21 -4.37
N SER A 107 10.00 -5.05 -4.83
CA SER A 107 10.17 -6.40 -4.28
C SER A 107 10.86 -6.41 -2.90
N GLY A 108 11.50 -5.30 -2.53
CA GLY A 108 12.09 -5.03 -1.23
C GLY A 108 13.04 -6.11 -0.73
N ALA A 109 13.17 -6.18 0.60
CA ALA A 109 14.01 -7.16 1.29
C ALA A 109 13.52 -8.62 1.13
N ILE A 110 12.25 -8.83 0.74
CA ILE A 110 11.71 -10.17 0.45
C ILE A 110 12.36 -10.72 -0.82
N GLY A 111 12.72 -9.86 -1.78
CA GLY A 111 13.39 -10.23 -3.03
C GLY A 111 12.42 -10.84 -4.05
N GLY A 112 12.76 -10.74 -5.34
CA GLY A 112 11.92 -11.25 -6.42
C GLY A 112 12.04 -10.42 -7.70
N SER A 113 11.32 -10.84 -8.76
CA SER A 113 11.34 -10.18 -10.08
C SER A 113 10.00 -9.53 -10.48
N GLY A 114 8.99 -9.59 -9.60
CA GLY A 114 7.70 -8.92 -9.82
C GLY A 114 6.75 -9.06 -8.63
N THR A 115 6.14 -7.94 -8.23
CA THR A 115 5.15 -7.89 -7.15
C THR A 115 4.03 -6.90 -7.46
N HIS A 116 2.84 -7.19 -6.97
CA HIS A 116 1.71 -6.28 -7.01
C HIS A 116 1.10 -6.16 -5.62
N GLU A 117 0.91 -4.93 -5.17
CA GLU A 117 0.18 -4.57 -3.95
C GLU A 117 -1.29 -4.29 -4.31
N PHE A 118 -2.22 -4.75 -3.50
CA PHE A 118 -3.63 -4.46 -3.62
C PHE A 118 -3.96 -3.32 -2.66
N MET A 119 -4.18 -2.13 -3.22
CA MET A 119 -4.38 -0.89 -2.49
C MET A 119 -5.87 -0.56 -2.41
N ALA A 120 -6.43 -0.60 -1.21
CA ALA A 120 -7.76 -0.06 -0.95
C ALA A 120 -7.66 1.47 -0.89
N ILE A 121 -8.35 2.16 -1.81
CA ILE A 121 -8.25 3.61 -1.96
C ILE A 121 -8.89 4.31 -0.76
N ALA A 122 -8.11 5.05 0.02
CA ALA A 122 -8.57 5.78 1.19
C ALA A 122 -7.54 6.87 1.58
N GLU A 123 -8.02 8.06 1.92
CA GLU A 123 -7.18 9.19 2.36
C GLU A 123 -6.34 8.88 3.61
N ALA A 124 -6.83 7.98 4.47
CA ALA A 124 -6.10 7.49 5.65
C ALA A 124 -4.96 6.51 5.32
N GLY A 125 -4.78 6.15 4.04
CA GLY A 125 -3.70 5.29 3.56
C GLY A 125 -2.31 5.86 3.82
N GLU A 126 -1.37 4.97 4.13
CA GLU A 126 0.05 5.31 4.31
C GLU A 126 0.83 5.31 2.99
N ALA A 127 0.33 4.62 1.96
CA ALA A 127 1.00 4.48 0.67
C ALA A 127 0.44 5.49 -0.33
N ASP A 128 1.33 6.24 -0.98
CA ASP A 128 0.98 7.09 -2.11
C ASP A 128 1.09 6.27 -3.40
N ILE A 129 0.01 6.28 -4.19
CA ILE A 129 -0.07 5.57 -5.46
C ILE A 129 -0.29 6.54 -6.61
N VAL A 130 0.25 6.18 -7.76
CA VAL A 130 -0.03 6.82 -9.04
C VAL A 130 -0.79 5.85 -9.93
N TYR A 131 -1.82 6.32 -10.64
CA TYR A 131 -2.53 5.49 -11.62
C TYR A 131 -2.97 6.27 -12.85
N CYS A 132 -3.10 5.55 -13.96
CA CYS A 132 -3.57 6.10 -15.22
C CYS A 132 -5.10 6.18 -15.25
N THR A 133 -5.61 7.28 -15.79
CA THR A 133 -7.05 7.50 -16.00
C THR A 133 -7.60 6.77 -17.24
N LYS A 134 -6.72 6.23 -18.11
CA LYS A 134 -7.09 5.63 -19.40
C LYS A 134 -6.79 4.13 -19.54
N CYS A 135 -5.84 3.59 -18.77
CA CYS A 135 -5.46 2.18 -18.80
C CYS A 135 -5.20 1.64 -17.39
N ASP A 136 -4.84 0.36 -17.29
CA ASP A 136 -4.66 -0.34 -16.01
C ASP A 136 -3.32 -0.05 -15.32
N TYR A 137 -2.50 0.86 -15.84
CA TYR A 137 -1.25 1.24 -15.18
C TYR A 137 -1.54 1.85 -13.81
N ALA A 138 -0.97 1.25 -12.77
CA ALA A 138 -0.90 1.80 -11.44
C ALA A 138 0.35 1.29 -10.74
N ALA A 139 0.99 2.15 -9.95
CA ALA A 139 2.22 1.82 -9.23
C ALA A 139 2.23 2.53 -7.88
N ASN A 140 2.91 1.93 -6.91
CA ASN A 140 3.43 2.66 -5.76
C ASN A 140 4.38 3.75 -6.28
N ILE A 141 4.30 4.97 -5.73
CA ILE A 141 5.10 6.10 -6.17
C ILE A 141 6.63 5.81 -6.12
N GLU A 142 7.05 4.92 -5.21
CA GLU A 142 8.43 4.46 -5.03
C GLU A 142 9.00 3.69 -6.22
N ILE A 143 8.16 3.08 -7.05
CA ILE A 143 8.59 2.37 -8.27
C ILE A 143 7.94 2.93 -9.55
N GLY A 144 7.19 4.02 -9.42
CA GLY A 144 6.68 4.78 -10.54
C GLY A 144 7.82 5.20 -11.46
N LYS A 145 7.59 5.16 -12.78
CA LYS A 145 8.60 5.46 -13.79
C LYS A 145 8.36 6.85 -14.36
N PRO A 146 8.98 7.91 -13.79
CA PRO A 146 8.84 9.25 -14.32
C PRO A 146 9.40 9.34 -15.74
N GLY A 147 8.78 10.17 -16.57
CA GLY A 147 9.36 10.52 -17.88
C GLY A 147 10.48 11.55 -17.73
N VAL A 148 11.37 11.64 -18.72
CA VAL A 148 12.36 12.72 -18.76
C VAL A 148 11.65 14.04 -19.09
N MET A 149 11.64 14.99 -18.16
CA MET A 149 11.09 16.32 -18.41
C MET A 149 12.14 17.20 -19.08
N LYS A 150 11.90 17.57 -20.34
CA LYS A 150 12.77 18.48 -21.10
C LYS A 150 12.39 19.93 -20.84
N GLN A 151 13.38 20.78 -20.58
CA GLN A 151 13.19 22.22 -20.62
C GLN A 151 13.32 22.75 -22.05
N GLU A 152 12.71 23.91 -22.32
CA GLU A 152 12.99 24.64 -23.54
C GLU A 152 14.48 25.01 -23.60
N GLU A 153 15.07 24.86 -24.78
CA GLU A 153 16.49 25.14 -24.98
C GLU A 153 16.77 26.64 -24.81
N GLU A 154 17.79 26.96 -24.01
CA GLU A 154 18.21 28.33 -23.74
C GLU A 154 19.64 28.58 -24.20
N ALA A 155 19.95 29.84 -24.49
CA ALA A 155 21.34 30.25 -24.69
C ALA A 155 22.13 30.01 -23.40
N LEU A 156 23.22 29.25 -23.51
CA LEU A 156 24.07 28.92 -22.37
C LEU A 156 24.73 30.19 -21.81
N GLN A 157 24.53 30.45 -20.53
CA GLN A 157 25.18 31.56 -19.83
C GLN A 157 26.45 31.10 -19.12
N GLU A 158 27.32 32.05 -18.78
CA GLU A 158 28.56 31.78 -18.05
C GLU A 158 28.23 31.40 -16.59
N LEU A 159 28.85 30.31 -16.13
CA LEU A 159 28.76 29.85 -14.75
C LEU A 159 29.33 30.93 -13.82
N SER A 160 28.56 31.34 -12.82
CA SER A 160 29.00 32.35 -11.86
C SER A 160 28.55 32.01 -10.44
N VAL A 161 29.22 32.59 -9.44
CA VAL A 161 28.90 32.40 -8.02
C VAL A 161 28.19 33.63 -7.50
N VAL A 162 27.11 33.43 -6.75
CA VAL A 162 26.38 34.48 -6.03
C VAL A 162 26.37 34.19 -4.53
N ASP A 163 26.46 35.25 -3.72
CA ASP A 163 26.36 35.15 -2.27
C ASP A 163 24.89 34.96 -1.88
N THR A 164 24.61 33.91 -1.11
CA THR A 164 23.26 33.54 -0.66
C THR A 164 23.26 33.27 0.86
N PRO A 165 23.50 34.29 1.68
CA PRO A 165 23.66 34.12 3.12
C PRO A 165 22.38 33.60 3.78
N ASN A 166 22.50 32.57 4.61
CA ASN A 166 21.39 31.93 5.34
C ASN A 166 20.30 31.29 4.45
N ALA A 167 20.51 31.13 3.14
CA ALA A 167 19.59 30.43 2.25
C ALA A 167 20.05 28.99 2.06
N SER A 168 19.53 28.08 2.90
CA SER A 168 19.91 26.65 2.90
C SER A 168 18.84 25.71 2.34
N THR A 169 17.68 26.24 1.94
CA THR A 169 16.62 25.46 1.27
C THR A 169 16.41 25.96 -0.15
N ILE A 170 15.82 25.11 -0.99
CA ILE A 170 15.57 25.44 -2.39
C ILE A 170 14.62 26.63 -2.52
N GLU A 171 13.61 26.70 -1.67
CA GLU A 171 12.62 27.79 -1.63
C GLU A 171 13.30 29.10 -1.23
N ALA A 172 14.18 29.08 -0.22
CA ALA A 172 14.88 30.28 0.23
C ALA A 172 15.82 30.84 -0.84
N VAL A 173 16.51 29.96 -1.58
CA VAL A 173 17.41 30.36 -2.67
C VAL A 173 16.63 30.86 -3.87
N ALA A 174 15.54 30.16 -4.24
CA ALA A 174 14.65 30.57 -5.32
C ALA A 174 14.02 31.95 -5.06
N GLU A 175 13.55 32.20 -3.83
CA GLU A 175 13.00 33.49 -3.43
C GLU A 175 14.08 34.60 -3.48
N MET A 176 15.26 34.35 -2.91
CA MET A 176 16.35 35.33 -2.88
C MET A 176 16.83 35.74 -4.28
N LEU A 177 16.88 34.80 -5.21
CA LEU A 177 17.36 35.01 -6.58
C LEU A 177 16.23 35.31 -7.57
N ASN A 178 14.97 35.33 -7.11
CA ASN A 178 13.78 35.50 -7.95
C ASN A 178 13.73 34.50 -9.12
N LEU A 179 13.97 33.22 -8.81
CA LEU A 179 13.96 32.10 -9.75
C LEU A 179 12.76 31.19 -9.50
N PRO A 180 12.15 30.59 -10.55
CA PRO A 180 11.19 29.51 -10.35
C PRO A 180 11.91 28.24 -9.85
N LEU A 181 11.21 27.38 -9.11
CA LEU A 181 11.78 26.15 -8.53
C LEU A 181 12.35 25.19 -9.60
N HIS A 182 11.75 25.13 -10.79
CA HIS A 182 12.31 24.31 -11.88
C HIS A 182 13.65 24.84 -12.44
N LYS A 183 14.08 26.05 -12.06
CA LYS A 183 15.40 26.63 -12.36
C LYS A 183 16.41 26.43 -11.25
N THR A 184 16.11 25.59 -10.26
CA THR A 184 17.06 25.18 -9.22
C THR A 184 17.26 23.66 -9.26
N ILE A 185 18.33 23.18 -8.64
CA ILE A 185 18.58 21.75 -8.41
C ILE A 185 18.61 21.46 -6.91
N LYS A 186 17.93 20.38 -6.51
CA LYS A 186 17.87 19.89 -5.14
C LYS A 186 18.92 18.80 -4.95
N ALA A 187 19.71 18.94 -3.89
CA ALA A 187 20.69 17.96 -3.47
C ALA A 187 20.24 17.27 -2.18
N VAL A 188 20.09 15.96 -2.22
CA VAL A 188 19.80 15.10 -1.06
C VAL A 188 20.92 14.10 -0.91
N VAL A 189 21.35 13.83 0.32
CA VAL A 189 22.50 12.96 0.57
C VAL A 189 22.11 11.80 1.46
N PHE A 190 22.35 10.60 0.98
CA PHE A 190 22.06 9.34 1.67
C PHE A 190 23.34 8.63 2.11
N SER A 191 23.22 7.76 3.11
CA SER A 191 24.18 6.73 3.48
C SER A 191 23.56 5.38 3.11
N ILE A 192 24.22 4.63 2.22
CA ILE A 192 23.76 3.33 1.71
C ILE A 192 24.96 2.38 1.77
N ASP A 193 24.87 1.31 2.57
CA ASP A 193 25.98 0.36 2.79
C ASP A 193 27.31 1.04 3.22
N GLY A 194 27.21 2.13 3.98
CA GLY A 194 28.37 2.92 4.41
C GLY A 194 28.99 3.81 3.32
N LYS A 195 28.38 3.87 2.13
CA LYS A 195 28.71 4.77 1.03
C LYS A 195 27.84 6.02 1.08
N VAL A 196 28.45 7.20 0.95
CA VAL A 196 27.71 8.46 0.84
C VAL A 196 27.23 8.64 -0.60
N VAL A 197 25.96 8.92 -0.79
CA VAL A 197 25.33 9.04 -2.11
C VAL A 197 24.68 10.41 -2.25
N LEU A 198 25.21 11.24 -3.13
CA LEU A 198 24.61 12.53 -3.51
C LEU A 198 23.60 12.32 -4.62
N ALA A 199 22.32 12.47 -4.31
CA ALA A 199 21.21 12.42 -5.25
C ALA A 199 20.80 13.85 -5.68
N ILE A 200 20.68 14.07 -6.99
CA ILE A 200 20.31 15.38 -7.56
C ILE A 200 19.04 15.28 -8.39
N VAL A 201 18.03 16.08 -8.03
CA VAL A 201 16.78 16.25 -8.79
C VAL A 201 16.53 17.73 -9.07
N ARG A 202 15.54 18.04 -9.92
CA ARG A 202 15.09 19.42 -10.14
C ARG A 202 14.47 19.98 -8.84
N GLY A 203 14.54 21.28 -8.62
CA GLY A 203 14.17 21.91 -7.34
C GLY A 203 12.72 21.69 -6.91
N ASP A 204 11.82 21.55 -7.87
CA ASP A 204 10.39 21.26 -7.73
C ASP A 204 10.05 19.76 -7.70
N HIS A 205 11.05 18.88 -7.76
CA HIS A 205 10.86 17.44 -7.64
C HIS A 205 11.37 16.92 -6.30
N GLU A 206 10.84 15.77 -5.88
CA GLU A 206 11.32 15.02 -4.73
C GLU A 206 12.14 13.80 -5.17
N VAL A 207 13.11 13.42 -4.34
CA VAL A 207 13.97 12.27 -4.60
C VAL A 207 13.25 10.97 -4.26
N ASN A 208 13.33 10.00 -5.15
CA ASN A 208 12.90 8.64 -4.92
C ASN A 208 14.06 7.83 -4.33
N GLU A 209 13.99 7.54 -3.04
CA GLU A 209 15.04 6.85 -2.28
C GLU A 209 15.29 5.44 -2.82
N VAL A 210 14.23 4.68 -3.16
CA VAL A 210 14.31 3.33 -3.73
C VAL A 210 15.02 3.35 -5.08
N ALA A 211 14.72 4.34 -5.93
CA ALA A 211 15.42 4.50 -7.20
C ALA A 211 16.90 4.84 -7.01
N VAL A 212 17.25 5.67 -6.02
CA VAL A 212 18.65 5.96 -5.67
C VAL A 212 19.37 4.70 -5.19
N GLN A 213 18.74 3.89 -4.33
CA GLN A 213 19.28 2.61 -3.86
C GLN A 213 19.59 1.69 -5.04
N HIS A 214 18.65 1.51 -5.97
CA HIS A 214 18.84 0.68 -7.16
C HIS A 214 19.95 1.21 -8.07
N ALA A 215 20.05 2.53 -8.24
CA ALA A 215 21.07 3.15 -9.08
C ALA A 215 22.50 2.89 -8.57
N VAL A 216 22.69 2.72 -7.26
CA VAL A 216 24.00 2.42 -6.65
C VAL A 216 24.20 0.94 -6.29
N LEU A 217 23.24 0.07 -6.64
CA LEU A 217 23.22 -1.35 -6.29
C LEU A 217 23.28 -1.59 -4.76
N GLY A 218 22.60 -0.73 -4.00
CA GLY A 218 22.55 -0.80 -2.53
C GLY A 218 21.71 -1.96 -2.02
N SER A 219 22.17 -2.58 -0.93
CA SER A 219 21.55 -3.74 -0.30
C SER A 219 20.70 -3.42 0.94
N VAL A 220 20.76 -2.17 1.41
CA VAL A 220 19.99 -1.66 2.55
C VAL A 220 19.15 -0.46 2.15
N GLU A 221 18.08 -0.21 2.92
CA GLU A 221 17.26 0.99 2.79
C GLU A 221 18.14 2.25 2.97
N PRO A 222 17.95 3.29 2.14
CA PRO A 222 18.68 4.55 2.30
C PRO A 222 18.37 5.24 3.63
N GLU A 223 19.43 5.69 4.31
CA GLU A 223 19.29 6.61 5.44
C GLU A 223 19.85 7.98 5.08
N MET A 224 19.34 9.06 5.69
CA MET A 224 19.91 10.39 5.48
C MET A 224 21.34 10.44 6.02
N ALA A 225 22.27 10.96 5.22
CA ALA A 225 23.67 11.10 5.64
C ALA A 225 23.79 12.06 6.84
N THR A 226 24.62 11.66 7.80
CA THR A 226 24.94 12.46 8.98
C THR A 226 25.91 13.60 8.63
N PRO A 227 25.96 14.67 9.45
CA PRO A 227 26.94 15.75 9.25
C PRO A 227 28.40 15.26 9.20
N GLU A 228 28.74 14.23 9.99
CA GLU A 228 30.09 13.64 10.00
C GLU A 228 30.43 12.94 8.68
N GLU A 229 29.46 12.24 8.08
CA GLU A 229 29.61 11.62 6.77
C GLU A 229 29.74 12.66 5.66
N LEU A 230 28.97 13.76 5.73
CA LEU A 230 29.09 14.88 4.78
C LEU A 230 30.49 15.50 4.83
N GLU A 231 31.03 15.73 6.04
CA GLU A 231 32.37 16.30 6.21
C GLU A 231 33.46 15.37 5.66
N LYS A 232 33.32 14.05 5.84
CA LYS A 232 34.24 13.03 5.32
C LYS A 232 34.42 13.11 3.80
N VAL A 233 33.34 13.42 3.07
CA VAL A 233 33.37 13.56 1.61
C VAL A 233 33.46 15.02 1.13
N GLY A 234 33.67 15.98 2.05
CA GLY A 234 33.88 17.39 1.74
C GLY A 234 32.62 18.15 1.30
N LEU A 235 31.44 17.68 1.68
CA LEU A 235 30.15 18.30 1.34
C LEU A 235 29.73 19.32 2.40
N THR A 236 29.17 20.46 1.96
CA THR A 236 28.64 21.50 2.84
C THR A 236 27.12 21.50 2.78
N ALA A 237 26.45 21.01 3.83
CA ALA A 237 24.99 20.94 3.91
C ALA A 237 24.31 22.28 3.53
N GLY A 238 23.25 22.20 2.72
CA GLY A 238 22.51 23.37 2.22
C GLY A 238 23.16 24.11 1.04
N PHE A 239 24.40 23.76 0.65
CA PHE A 239 25.14 24.43 -0.43
C PHE A 239 25.84 23.42 -1.35
N ILE A 240 25.19 22.31 -1.68
CA ILE A 240 25.79 21.18 -2.44
C ILE A 240 25.38 21.21 -3.93
N SER A 241 26.32 20.89 -4.82
CA SER A 241 26.03 20.47 -6.21
C SER A 241 27.14 19.55 -6.77
N PRO A 242 26.91 18.84 -7.89
CA PRO A 242 27.95 18.02 -8.54
C PRO A 242 29.14 18.80 -9.12
N VAL A 243 29.07 20.14 -9.18
CA VAL A 243 30.09 20.95 -9.85
C VAL A 243 31.44 20.79 -9.14
N GLY A 244 32.42 20.26 -9.87
CA GLY A 244 33.78 20.04 -9.37
C GLY A 244 33.95 18.84 -8.43
N LEU A 245 32.90 18.05 -8.19
CA LEU A 245 32.97 16.82 -7.40
C LEU A 245 33.37 15.63 -8.27
N LYS A 246 33.91 14.57 -7.65
CA LYS A 246 34.31 13.32 -8.29
C LYS A 246 33.88 12.13 -7.46
N GLN A 247 33.49 11.04 -8.10
CA GLN A 247 33.15 9.82 -7.38
C GLN A 247 34.39 9.16 -6.78
N THR A 248 34.18 8.43 -5.70
CA THR A 248 35.18 7.59 -5.05
C THR A 248 34.54 6.25 -4.65
N GLU A 249 35.31 5.33 -4.10
CA GLU A 249 34.75 4.08 -3.56
C GLU A 249 33.71 4.36 -2.45
N GLU A 250 33.90 5.43 -1.67
CA GLU A 250 33.03 5.81 -0.55
C GLU A 250 32.00 6.90 -0.91
N PHE A 251 32.03 7.43 -2.14
CA PHE A 251 31.16 8.54 -2.57
C PHE A 251 30.61 8.34 -3.98
N ALA A 252 29.29 8.30 -4.13
CA ALA A 252 28.60 8.27 -5.43
C ALA A 252 27.82 9.56 -5.68
N ILE A 253 27.69 9.91 -6.96
CA ILE A 253 26.85 11.01 -7.42
C ILE A 253 25.83 10.42 -8.40
N VAL A 254 24.55 10.57 -8.08
CA VAL A 254 23.43 10.13 -8.89
C VAL A 254 22.61 11.35 -9.29
N VAL A 255 22.38 11.54 -10.59
CA VAL A 255 21.69 12.70 -11.14
C VAL A 255 20.47 12.25 -11.94
N ASP A 256 19.32 12.87 -11.66
CA ASP A 256 18.09 12.63 -12.40
C ASP A 256 18.22 13.01 -13.87
N GLU A 257 17.63 12.20 -14.75
CA GLU A 257 17.63 12.44 -16.19
C GLU A 257 17.04 13.81 -16.55
N SER A 258 16.03 14.29 -15.83
CA SER A 258 15.40 15.60 -16.08
C SER A 258 16.34 16.77 -15.73
N VAL A 259 17.26 16.58 -14.78
CA VAL A 259 18.29 17.58 -14.46
C VAL A 259 19.26 17.71 -15.63
N MET A 260 19.64 16.60 -16.26
CA MET A 260 20.52 16.61 -17.43
C MET A 260 19.92 17.34 -18.64
N GLU A 261 18.59 17.48 -18.69
CA GLU A 261 17.85 18.23 -19.72
C GLU A 261 17.46 19.66 -19.29
N SER A 262 18.10 20.19 -18.24
CA SER A 262 17.88 21.56 -17.75
C SER A 262 19.00 22.53 -18.19
N TYR A 263 18.67 23.83 -18.27
CA TYR A 263 19.60 24.88 -18.70
C TYR A 263 19.67 26.03 -17.69
N ASN A 264 20.87 26.57 -17.51
CA ASN A 264 21.14 27.73 -16.66
C ASN A 264 20.55 27.64 -15.24
N VAL A 265 20.63 26.47 -14.60
CA VAL A 265 20.03 26.23 -13.27
C VAL A 265 20.91 26.76 -12.14
N CYS A 266 20.29 26.92 -10.97
CA CYS A 266 20.96 27.33 -9.73
C CYS A 266 21.15 26.12 -8.80
N GLY A 267 22.33 25.99 -8.21
CA GLY A 267 22.67 24.91 -7.26
C GLY A 267 23.78 25.33 -6.32
N GLY A 268 24.00 24.58 -5.24
CA GLY A 268 24.95 24.97 -4.20
C GLY A 268 26.39 25.08 -4.71
N ALA A 269 27.16 26.06 -4.22
CA ALA A 269 28.53 26.30 -4.69
C ALA A 269 29.60 25.38 -4.07
N ASN A 270 29.19 24.35 -3.32
CA ASN A 270 30.04 23.55 -2.44
C ASN A 270 30.81 24.41 -1.42
N LYS A 271 30.26 25.58 -1.08
CA LYS A 271 30.80 26.55 -0.14
C LYS A 271 29.65 27.20 0.62
N LYS A 272 29.82 27.32 1.94
CA LYS A 272 28.82 27.96 2.81
C LYS A 272 28.44 29.36 2.29
N ASP A 273 27.14 29.64 2.32
CA ASP A 273 26.54 30.93 1.97
C ASP A 273 26.74 31.34 0.49
N ALA A 274 26.98 30.37 -0.41
CA ALA A 274 27.17 30.64 -1.83
C ALA A 274 26.48 29.59 -2.72
N HIS A 275 25.93 30.06 -3.85
CA HIS A 275 25.34 29.22 -4.90
C HIS A 275 25.97 29.53 -6.26
N TYR A 276 26.08 28.52 -7.12
CA TYR A 276 26.30 28.71 -8.54
C TYR A 276 24.97 29.07 -9.21
N VAL A 277 25.02 30.06 -10.09
CA VAL A 277 23.96 30.33 -11.07
C VAL A 277 24.48 30.03 -12.46
N ASN A 278 23.56 29.74 -13.38
CA ASN A 278 23.86 29.37 -14.76
C ASN A 278 24.64 28.05 -14.89
N ILE A 279 24.38 27.10 -13.99
CA ILE A 279 24.84 25.71 -14.14
C ILE A 279 24.19 25.14 -15.39
N ASN A 280 24.99 24.58 -16.27
CA ASN A 280 24.57 23.80 -17.41
C ASN A 280 25.06 22.36 -17.18
N PRO A 281 24.21 21.43 -16.71
CA PRO A 281 24.61 20.09 -16.26
C PRO A 281 25.52 19.34 -17.23
N LYS A 282 25.20 19.34 -18.54
CA LYS A 282 26.00 18.71 -19.59
C LYS A 282 27.40 19.32 -19.78
N ARG A 283 27.62 20.57 -19.36
CA ARG A 283 28.89 21.31 -19.45
C ARG A 283 29.66 21.30 -18.13
N ASP A 284 28.97 21.52 -17.02
CA ASP A 284 29.56 21.86 -15.72
C ASP A 284 29.66 20.67 -14.76
N PHE A 285 28.93 19.59 -15.02
CA PHE A 285 29.11 18.33 -14.28
C PHE A 285 30.19 17.48 -14.95
N ASN A 286 30.85 16.64 -14.16
CA ASN A 286 31.75 15.62 -14.69
C ASN A 286 30.92 14.44 -15.21
N VAL A 287 30.32 14.58 -16.40
CA VAL A 287 29.32 13.64 -16.93
C VAL A 287 29.82 12.20 -17.09
N ASP A 288 31.12 12.02 -17.29
CA ASP A 288 31.77 10.69 -17.38
C ASP A 288 31.95 10.02 -16.00
N ASP A 289 31.72 10.76 -14.92
CA ASP A 289 31.95 10.38 -13.53
C ASP A 289 30.71 10.62 -12.66
N ILE A 290 29.52 10.44 -13.22
CA ILE A 290 28.23 10.46 -12.50
C ILE A 290 27.36 9.27 -12.96
N ILE A 291 26.42 8.87 -12.12
CA ILE A 291 25.37 7.91 -12.48
C ILE A 291 24.14 8.71 -12.91
N ILE A 292 23.66 8.50 -14.14
CA ILE A 292 22.42 9.12 -14.62
C ILE A 292 21.31 8.07 -14.52
N ALA A 293 20.26 8.36 -13.77
CA ALA A 293 19.15 7.44 -13.53
C ALA A 293 17.85 8.19 -13.19
N PRO A 294 16.66 7.62 -13.44
CA PRO A 294 15.38 8.23 -13.07
C PRO A 294 15.17 8.13 -11.56
N ILE A 295 15.60 9.15 -10.82
CA ILE A 295 15.64 9.14 -9.34
C ILE A 295 14.70 10.15 -8.70
N ARG A 296 13.82 10.78 -9.48
CA ARG A 296 12.71 11.57 -8.93
C ARG A 296 11.46 10.73 -8.69
N LEU A 297 10.61 11.18 -7.79
CA LEU A 297 9.24 10.67 -7.70
C LEU A 297 8.45 11.07 -8.95
N ILE A 298 7.59 10.15 -9.40
CA ILE A 298 6.60 10.42 -10.45
C ILE A 298 5.51 11.35 -9.91
N THR A 299 4.95 12.18 -10.78
CA THR A 299 3.95 13.19 -10.43
C THR A 299 2.74 13.10 -11.36
N ASP A 300 1.67 13.84 -11.07
CA ASP A 300 0.52 13.98 -11.97
C ASP A 300 0.82 14.86 -13.21
N ASP A 301 1.92 15.61 -13.20
CA ASP A 301 2.49 16.28 -14.37
C ASP A 301 3.14 15.30 -15.37
N ASP A 302 3.40 14.06 -14.95
CA ASP A 302 3.90 13.00 -15.82
C ASP A 302 2.79 12.38 -16.69
N VAL A 303 3.23 11.74 -17.77
CA VAL A 303 2.35 10.92 -18.61
C VAL A 303 2.53 9.45 -18.29
N CYS A 304 1.45 8.69 -18.43
CA CYS A 304 1.47 7.25 -18.20
C CYS A 304 2.56 6.58 -19.07
N PRO A 305 3.49 5.81 -18.48
CA PRO A 305 4.59 5.18 -19.20
C PRO A 305 4.11 4.11 -20.20
N THR A 306 2.89 3.61 -20.02
CA THR A 306 2.31 2.55 -20.88
C THR A 306 1.53 3.12 -22.06
N CYS A 307 0.77 4.20 -21.88
CA CYS A 307 -0.18 4.69 -22.90
C CYS A 307 -0.13 6.20 -23.18
N GLY A 308 0.68 6.97 -22.45
CA GLY A 308 0.76 8.43 -22.58
C GLY A 308 -0.49 9.20 -22.08
N GLY A 309 -1.40 8.53 -21.35
CA GLY A 309 -2.54 9.15 -20.68
C GLY A 309 -2.15 9.98 -19.46
N ALA A 310 -3.11 10.73 -18.91
CA ALA A 310 -2.92 11.51 -17.68
C ALA A 310 -2.88 10.59 -16.46
N LEU A 311 -2.05 10.95 -15.49
CA LEU A 311 -1.89 10.27 -14.20
C LEU A 311 -2.66 11.01 -13.11
N GLU A 312 -3.12 10.26 -12.10
CA GLU A 312 -3.71 10.78 -10.87
C GLU A 312 -3.03 10.15 -9.66
N HIS A 313 -2.98 10.90 -8.56
CA HIS A 313 -2.49 10.44 -7.27
C HIS A 313 -3.64 10.08 -6.34
N ALA A 314 -3.46 9.03 -5.56
CA ALA A 314 -4.34 8.69 -4.47
C ALA A 314 -3.56 8.05 -3.32
N LYS A 315 -4.20 7.99 -2.15
CA LYS A 315 -3.70 7.23 -1.01
C LYS A 315 -4.34 5.86 -0.93
N GLY A 316 -3.53 4.88 -0.54
CA GLY A 316 -3.90 3.48 -0.47
C GLY A 316 -3.58 2.86 0.90
N ILE A 317 -4.50 2.02 1.37
CA ILE A 317 -4.23 1.04 2.42
C ILE A 317 -3.90 -0.29 1.74
N GLU A 318 -2.66 -0.75 1.88
CA GLU A 318 -2.20 -2.03 1.34
C GLU A 318 -2.90 -3.20 2.06
N VAL A 319 -3.92 -3.78 1.41
CA VAL A 319 -4.75 -4.87 1.98
C VAL A 319 -4.26 -6.27 1.61
N GLY A 320 -3.40 -6.37 0.58
CA GLY A 320 -2.72 -7.61 0.24
C GLY A 320 -1.62 -7.41 -0.79
N GLN A 321 -0.82 -8.44 -1.01
CA GLN A 321 0.33 -8.39 -1.90
C GLN A 321 0.63 -9.77 -2.48
N VAL A 322 1.09 -9.81 -3.73
CA VAL A 322 1.47 -11.04 -4.45
C VAL A 322 2.89 -10.91 -5.00
N PHE A 323 3.75 -11.86 -4.68
CA PHE A 323 5.19 -11.85 -4.98
C PHE A 323 5.65 -13.07 -5.77
N LYS A 324 6.61 -12.84 -6.67
CA LYS A 324 7.46 -13.88 -7.27
C LYS A 324 8.77 -13.98 -6.49
N LEU A 325 8.92 -15.01 -5.64
CA LEU A 325 10.11 -15.19 -4.80
C LEU A 325 11.28 -15.87 -5.53
N GLY A 326 11.02 -16.56 -6.64
CA GLY A 326 12.02 -17.33 -7.36
C GLY A 326 12.58 -18.45 -6.48
N THR A 327 13.91 -18.59 -6.43
CA THR A 327 14.59 -19.67 -5.70
C THR A 327 15.16 -19.26 -4.34
N LYS A 328 14.95 -18.02 -3.88
CA LYS A 328 15.62 -17.47 -2.68
C LYS A 328 15.58 -18.40 -1.47
N TYR A 329 14.40 -18.90 -1.12
CA TYR A 329 14.21 -19.79 0.03
C TYR A 329 14.51 -21.25 -0.29
N SER A 330 14.15 -21.72 -1.49
CA SER A 330 14.35 -23.10 -1.89
C SER A 330 15.84 -23.46 -2.06
N GLU A 331 16.67 -22.54 -2.52
CA GLU A 331 18.14 -22.69 -2.54
C GLU A 331 18.72 -22.70 -1.13
N ALA A 332 18.38 -21.70 -0.30
CA ALA A 332 18.89 -21.57 1.06
C ALA A 332 18.53 -22.78 1.94
N LEU A 333 17.33 -23.33 1.78
CA LEU A 333 16.82 -24.46 2.56
C LEU A 333 16.95 -25.81 1.85
N GLN A 334 17.50 -25.84 0.63
CA GLN A 334 17.65 -27.04 -0.21
C GLN A 334 16.33 -27.77 -0.47
N ALA A 335 15.25 -27.04 -0.73
CA ALA A 335 13.97 -27.58 -1.16
C ALA A 335 14.01 -27.86 -2.67
N THR A 336 14.35 -29.09 -3.04
CA THR A 336 14.56 -29.52 -4.43
C THR A 336 13.61 -30.64 -4.85
N PHE A 337 13.35 -30.76 -6.14
CA PHE A 337 12.61 -31.87 -6.74
C PHE A 337 13.42 -32.51 -7.88
N LEU A 338 13.16 -33.78 -8.18
CA LEU A 338 13.71 -34.45 -9.35
C LEU A 338 12.88 -34.10 -10.59
N ASP A 339 13.53 -33.58 -11.64
CA ASP A 339 12.92 -33.30 -12.94
C ASP A 339 12.67 -34.57 -13.77
N GLN A 340 12.18 -34.38 -15.00
CA GLN A 340 11.90 -35.48 -15.95
C GLN A 340 13.15 -36.32 -16.29
N ASN A 341 14.35 -35.76 -16.12
CA ASN A 341 15.63 -36.39 -16.36
C ASN A 341 16.28 -36.93 -15.08
N GLY A 342 15.61 -36.84 -13.94
CA GLY A 342 16.13 -37.26 -12.63
C GLY A 342 17.18 -36.31 -12.04
N ARG A 343 17.23 -35.04 -12.48
CA ARG A 343 18.14 -34.03 -11.93
C ARG A 343 17.44 -33.24 -10.80
N PRO A 344 18.13 -32.98 -9.68
CA PRO A 344 17.59 -32.14 -8.62
C PRO A 344 17.61 -30.68 -9.05
N ASN A 345 16.47 -30.00 -8.95
CA ASN A 345 16.33 -28.56 -9.19
C ASN A 345 15.64 -27.91 -7.97
N PRO A 346 16.03 -26.69 -7.56
CA PRO A 346 15.29 -25.94 -6.53
C PRO A 346 13.87 -25.64 -7.02
N MET A 347 12.90 -25.70 -6.12
CA MET A 347 11.52 -25.31 -6.43
C MET A 347 11.43 -23.80 -6.67
N ILE A 348 10.72 -23.37 -7.71
CA ILE A 348 10.42 -21.95 -7.94
C ILE A 348 9.25 -21.56 -7.05
N MET A 349 9.32 -20.43 -6.34
CA MET A 349 8.34 -20.06 -5.32
C MET A 349 7.63 -18.74 -5.61
N GLY A 350 6.37 -18.66 -5.19
CA GLY A 350 5.61 -17.42 -5.03
C GLY A 350 5.03 -17.31 -3.63
N CYS A 351 4.82 -16.10 -3.13
CA CYS A 351 4.11 -15.88 -1.86
C CYS A 351 3.04 -14.79 -1.99
N TYR A 352 1.94 -14.96 -1.24
CA TYR A 352 0.72 -14.18 -1.44
C TYR A 352 0.05 -13.91 -0.09
N GLY A 353 0.00 -12.65 0.33
CA GLY A 353 -0.55 -12.22 1.63
C GLY A 353 -1.81 -11.36 1.51
N ILE A 354 -2.82 -11.60 2.34
CA ILE A 354 -3.91 -10.66 2.64
C ILE A 354 -3.88 -10.34 4.13
N GLY A 355 -3.82 -9.06 4.48
CA GLY A 355 -4.03 -8.60 5.84
C GLY A 355 -5.51 -8.65 6.18
N VAL A 356 -6.00 -9.75 6.73
CA VAL A 356 -7.43 -9.98 6.99
C VAL A 356 -7.98 -8.94 7.98
N SER A 357 -7.29 -8.70 9.09
CA SER A 357 -7.70 -7.68 10.07
C SER A 357 -7.57 -6.25 9.52
N ARG A 358 -6.57 -6.00 8.66
CA ARG A 358 -6.38 -4.71 8.00
C ARG A 358 -7.48 -4.45 6.96
N THR A 359 -7.92 -5.49 6.24
CA THR A 359 -9.01 -5.41 5.25
C THR A 359 -10.32 -4.97 5.91
N LEU A 360 -10.59 -5.42 7.14
CA LEU A 360 -11.74 -4.95 7.93
C LEU A 360 -11.67 -3.43 8.19
N ALA A 361 -10.51 -2.93 8.63
CA ALA A 361 -10.33 -1.50 8.86
C ALA A 361 -10.43 -0.69 7.56
N ALA A 362 -9.83 -1.18 6.46
CA ALA A 362 -9.92 -0.53 5.16
C ALA A 362 -11.37 -0.41 4.66
N ALA A 363 -12.21 -1.42 4.91
CA ALA A 363 -13.64 -1.34 4.60
C ALA A 363 -14.34 -0.24 5.39
N ILE A 364 -14.03 -0.08 6.69
CA ILE A 364 -14.61 0.98 7.52
C ILE A 364 -14.14 2.36 7.04
N GLU A 365 -12.85 2.52 6.73
CA GLU A 365 -12.31 3.79 6.21
C GLU A 365 -13.00 4.22 4.91
N GLN A 366 -13.36 3.28 4.04
CA GLN A 366 -14.13 3.57 2.82
C GLN A 366 -15.63 3.79 3.06
N TYR A 367 -16.19 3.14 4.07
CA TYR A 367 -17.63 3.07 4.28
C TYR A 367 -18.02 3.39 5.73
N HIS A 368 -18.01 4.68 6.04
CA HIS A 368 -18.52 5.22 7.30
C HIS A 368 -19.13 6.62 7.11
N ASP A 369 -19.86 7.07 8.10
CA ASP A 369 -20.30 8.47 8.23
C ASP A 369 -20.15 8.93 9.70
N GLU A 370 -20.68 10.11 10.02
CA GLU A 370 -20.67 10.68 11.38
C GLU A 370 -21.41 9.84 12.43
N ASN A 371 -22.28 8.91 12.00
CA ASN A 371 -23.12 8.08 12.87
C ASN A 371 -22.57 6.67 13.06
N GLY A 372 -21.70 6.18 12.17
CA GLY A 372 -21.09 4.87 12.30
C GLY A 372 -20.66 4.22 10.99
N ILE A 373 -20.54 2.89 11.05
CA ILE A 373 -20.08 2.07 9.94
C ILE A 373 -21.21 1.87 8.91
N ILE A 374 -20.85 1.70 7.63
CA ILE A 374 -21.77 1.34 6.54
C ILE A 374 -21.21 0.10 5.86
N TRP A 375 -21.52 -1.10 6.36
CA TRP A 375 -20.93 -2.31 5.79
C TRP A 375 -21.43 -2.59 4.38
N PRO A 376 -20.54 -3.00 3.44
CA PRO A 376 -20.95 -3.83 2.32
C PRO A 376 -21.64 -5.09 2.85
N ARG A 377 -22.76 -5.48 2.25
CA ARG A 377 -23.57 -6.62 2.70
C ARG A 377 -22.74 -7.88 2.98
N SER A 378 -21.79 -8.18 2.10
CA SER A 378 -20.97 -9.39 2.14
C SER A 378 -20.08 -9.54 3.38
N ILE A 379 -19.80 -8.45 4.10
CA ILE A 379 -18.93 -8.42 5.28
C ILE A 379 -19.61 -7.79 6.50
N ALA A 380 -20.91 -7.49 6.41
CA ALA A 380 -21.68 -7.02 7.55
C ALA A 380 -21.76 -8.12 8.62
N PRO A 381 -21.70 -7.78 9.92
CA PRO A 381 -21.81 -8.77 10.99
C PRO A 381 -23.17 -9.46 11.02
N PHE A 382 -24.22 -8.74 10.61
CA PHE A 382 -25.56 -9.23 10.31
C PHE A 382 -26.12 -8.37 9.16
N GLU A 383 -26.92 -8.95 8.28
CA GLU A 383 -27.54 -8.25 7.14
C GLU A 383 -28.67 -7.31 7.58
N ALA A 384 -29.36 -7.65 8.66
CA ALA A 384 -30.45 -6.83 9.21
C ALA A 384 -30.52 -6.86 10.74
N VAL A 385 -31.08 -5.80 11.34
CA VAL A 385 -31.44 -5.76 12.76
C VAL A 385 -32.91 -5.41 12.95
N ILE A 386 -33.61 -6.15 13.81
CA ILE A 386 -34.98 -5.86 14.23
C ILE A 386 -34.95 -5.12 15.56
N VAL A 387 -35.58 -3.95 15.61
CA VAL A 387 -35.59 -3.05 16.76
C VAL A 387 -37.03 -2.82 17.24
N PRO A 388 -37.52 -3.59 18.22
CA PRO A 388 -38.74 -3.24 18.94
C PRO A 388 -38.50 -1.99 19.80
N ILE A 389 -39.29 -0.93 19.59
CA ILE A 389 -39.13 0.35 20.30
C ILE A 389 -39.35 0.22 21.83
N ASN A 390 -40.05 -0.83 22.25
CA ASN A 390 -40.25 -1.18 23.66
C ASN A 390 -40.30 -2.70 23.83
N ALA A 391 -39.18 -3.30 24.21
CA ALA A 391 -39.07 -4.75 24.42
C ALA A 391 -39.90 -5.29 25.60
N LYS A 392 -40.49 -4.42 26.43
CA LYS A 392 -41.43 -4.85 27.49
C LYS A 392 -42.86 -5.02 26.96
N ASP A 393 -43.16 -4.47 25.78
CA ASP A 393 -44.47 -4.61 25.16
C ASP A 393 -44.59 -5.98 24.48
N LYS A 394 -45.53 -6.79 24.96
CA LYS A 394 -45.71 -8.17 24.47
C LYS A 394 -46.10 -8.23 23.00
N ALA A 395 -46.88 -7.25 22.51
CA ALA A 395 -47.32 -7.24 21.12
C ALA A 395 -46.12 -6.95 20.20
N LEU A 396 -45.34 -5.90 20.50
CA LEU A 396 -44.15 -5.55 19.71
C LEU A 396 -43.12 -6.68 19.70
N MET A 397 -42.87 -7.31 20.85
CA MET A 397 -41.94 -8.44 20.93
C MET A 397 -42.44 -9.67 20.16
N SER A 398 -43.72 -10.00 20.27
CA SER A 398 -44.30 -11.13 19.52
C SER A 398 -44.16 -10.91 18.01
N THR A 399 -44.51 -9.71 17.51
CA THR A 399 -44.35 -9.36 16.10
C THR A 399 -42.89 -9.41 15.67
N SER A 400 -41.97 -8.87 16.49
CA SER A 400 -40.53 -8.90 16.20
C SER A 400 -40.00 -10.33 16.10
N GLN A 401 -40.46 -11.25 16.96
CA GLN A 401 -40.10 -12.66 16.91
C GLN A 401 -40.65 -13.36 15.65
N THR A 402 -41.88 -13.02 15.23
CA THR A 402 -42.46 -13.53 13.98
C THR A 402 -41.64 -13.09 12.77
N ILE A 403 -41.28 -11.80 12.69
CA ILE A 403 -40.45 -11.26 11.61
C ILE A 403 -39.06 -11.91 11.63
N TYR A 404 -38.45 -12.04 12.82
CA TYR A 404 -37.17 -12.70 13.00
C TYR A 404 -37.18 -14.12 12.42
N SER A 405 -38.17 -14.94 12.79
CA SER A 405 -38.30 -16.30 12.26
C SER A 405 -38.56 -16.32 10.75
N ALA A 406 -39.34 -15.38 10.21
CA ALA A 406 -39.58 -15.29 8.77
C ALA A 406 -38.29 -14.96 8.00
N LEU A 407 -37.48 -14.03 8.50
CA LEU A 407 -36.20 -13.66 7.89
C LEU A 407 -35.16 -14.77 7.97
N GLN A 408 -35.05 -15.45 9.12
CA GLN A 408 -34.19 -16.63 9.24
C GLN A 408 -34.60 -17.73 8.26
N ASN A 409 -35.90 -17.98 8.09
CA ASN A 409 -36.39 -18.96 7.11
C ASN A 409 -36.11 -18.55 5.66
N ALA A 410 -35.99 -17.24 5.39
CA ALA A 410 -35.57 -16.70 4.10
C ALA A 410 -34.04 -16.71 3.90
N GLY A 411 -33.28 -17.17 4.89
CA GLY A 411 -31.81 -17.23 4.84
C GLY A 411 -31.11 -15.91 5.12
N VAL A 412 -31.82 -14.92 5.67
CA VAL A 412 -31.24 -13.62 6.05
C VAL A 412 -30.55 -13.74 7.40
N ASP A 413 -29.31 -13.25 7.49
CA ASP A 413 -28.60 -13.16 8.76
C ASP A 413 -29.09 -11.95 9.55
N VAL A 414 -29.97 -12.20 10.52
CA VAL A 414 -30.73 -11.16 11.22
C VAL A 414 -30.47 -11.19 12.72
N LEU A 415 -30.31 -10.01 13.31
CA LEU A 415 -30.25 -9.81 14.75
C LEU A 415 -31.58 -9.27 15.28
N LEU A 416 -32.01 -9.71 16.47
CA LEU A 416 -33.09 -9.08 17.22
C LEU A 416 -32.51 -8.30 18.41
N ASP A 417 -32.66 -6.98 18.43
CA ASP A 417 -32.31 -6.16 19.60
C ASP A 417 -33.43 -6.25 20.65
N ASP A 418 -33.39 -7.30 21.47
CA ASP A 418 -34.36 -7.59 22.53
C ASP A 418 -34.04 -6.89 23.87
N ARG A 419 -33.01 -6.02 23.90
CA ARG A 419 -32.59 -5.33 25.11
C ARG A 419 -33.71 -4.47 25.69
N LYS A 420 -33.73 -4.31 27.01
CA LYS A 420 -34.74 -3.51 27.72
C LYS A 420 -34.36 -2.01 27.82
N ASP A 421 -33.64 -1.53 26.82
CA ASP A 421 -33.15 -0.15 26.70
C ASP A 421 -34.13 0.77 25.95
N ARG A 422 -33.87 2.08 26.01
CA ARG A 422 -34.66 3.09 25.30
C ARG A 422 -34.41 3.00 23.79
N ALA A 423 -35.45 3.20 22.98
CA ALA A 423 -35.36 3.15 21.51
C ALA A 423 -34.22 4.01 20.94
N GLY A 424 -34.05 5.25 21.44
CA GLY A 424 -32.97 6.12 20.98
C GLY A 424 -31.56 5.59 21.23
N VAL A 425 -31.34 4.76 22.26
CA VAL A 425 -30.05 4.08 22.50
C VAL A 425 -29.87 2.97 21.48
N LYS A 426 -30.91 2.15 21.27
CA LYS A 426 -30.90 1.07 20.28
C LYS A 426 -30.64 1.57 18.87
N PHE A 427 -31.27 2.69 18.48
CA PHE A 427 -31.05 3.28 17.17
C PHE A 427 -29.60 3.74 16.99
N LYS A 428 -29.03 4.45 17.97
CA LYS A 428 -27.62 4.84 17.94
C LYS A 428 -26.67 3.66 17.88
N ASP A 429 -26.93 2.60 18.64
CA ASP A 429 -26.11 1.39 18.59
C ASP A 429 -26.22 0.70 17.21
N ALA A 430 -27.43 0.63 16.64
CA ALA A 430 -27.63 0.06 15.31
C ALA A 430 -26.93 0.87 14.21
N ASP A 431 -26.97 2.21 14.30
CA ASP A 431 -26.30 3.11 13.36
C ASP A 431 -24.77 3.01 13.49
N LEU A 432 -24.26 2.88 14.72
CA LEU A 432 -22.84 2.70 15.03
C LEU A 432 -22.30 1.37 14.51
N ILE A 433 -23.03 0.27 14.76
CA ILE A 433 -22.65 -1.08 14.32
C ILE A 433 -22.76 -1.21 12.79
N GLY A 434 -23.71 -0.52 12.17
CA GLY A 434 -23.78 -0.37 10.72
C GLY A 434 -24.52 -1.46 9.96
N TYR A 435 -25.54 -2.08 10.57
CA TYR A 435 -26.36 -3.10 9.90
C TYR A 435 -26.93 -2.55 8.58
N PRO A 436 -26.81 -3.25 7.44
CA PRO A 436 -27.31 -2.74 6.15
C PRO A 436 -28.79 -2.32 6.19
N LEU A 437 -29.62 -3.11 6.88
CA LEU A 437 -31.05 -2.83 7.07
C LEU A 437 -31.44 -2.80 8.55
N ARG A 438 -32.25 -1.81 8.94
CA ARG A 438 -32.88 -1.72 10.26
C ARG A 438 -34.39 -1.81 10.16
N ILE A 439 -35.00 -2.73 10.88
CA ILE A 439 -36.45 -2.98 10.88
C ILE A 439 -37.02 -2.53 12.21
N THR A 440 -37.73 -1.39 12.22
CA THR A 440 -38.30 -0.81 13.43
C THR A 440 -39.74 -1.30 13.63
N VAL A 441 -39.99 -1.90 14.80
CA VAL A 441 -41.32 -2.35 15.20
C VAL A 441 -41.88 -1.37 16.23
N SER A 442 -42.84 -0.55 15.80
CA SER A 442 -43.45 0.51 16.60
C SER A 442 -44.95 0.29 16.81
N LYS A 443 -45.54 0.95 17.80
CA LYS A 443 -47.01 0.91 17.99
C LYS A 443 -47.74 1.51 16.79
N ASN A 444 -47.25 2.65 16.30
CA ASN A 444 -47.87 3.39 15.20
C ASN A 444 -47.92 2.55 13.91
N THR A 445 -46.82 1.86 13.58
CA THR A 445 -46.78 1.01 12.38
C THR A 445 -47.61 -0.27 12.59
N LEU A 446 -47.62 -0.83 13.81
CA LEU A 446 -48.38 -2.04 14.10
C LEU A 446 -49.90 -1.83 14.01
N GLU A 447 -50.41 -0.62 14.29
CA GLU A 447 -51.84 -0.28 14.10
C GLU A 447 -52.31 -0.48 12.65
N ASN A 448 -51.40 -0.35 11.67
CA ASN A 448 -51.65 -0.58 10.25
C ASN A 448 -51.16 -1.95 9.75
N ASN A 449 -50.73 -2.85 10.66
CA ASN A 449 -50.07 -4.12 10.34
C ASN A 449 -48.76 -3.97 9.52
N GLU A 450 -48.00 -2.92 9.84
CA GLU A 450 -46.78 -2.52 9.13
C GLU A 450 -45.55 -2.40 10.07
N VAL A 451 -44.37 -2.33 9.45
CA VAL A 451 -43.10 -1.95 10.07
C VAL A 451 -42.36 -0.95 9.19
N GLU A 452 -41.37 -0.29 9.76
CA GLU A 452 -40.47 0.59 9.01
C GLU A 452 -39.15 -0.12 8.75
N ILE A 453 -38.69 -0.14 7.50
CA ILE A 453 -37.39 -0.68 7.08
C ILE A 453 -36.54 0.51 6.65
N GLN A 454 -35.40 0.70 7.29
CA GLN A 454 -34.45 1.75 6.95
C GLN A 454 -33.17 1.15 6.34
N ILE A 455 -32.71 1.77 5.26
CA ILE A 455 -31.45 1.43 4.59
C ILE A 455 -30.33 2.27 5.20
N ARG A 456 -29.33 1.63 5.81
CA ARG A 456 -28.24 2.32 6.52
C ARG A 456 -27.40 3.22 5.62
N LYS A 457 -27.19 2.81 4.36
CA LYS A 457 -26.36 3.52 3.37
C LYS A 457 -26.98 4.83 2.88
N SER A 458 -28.29 4.84 2.59
CA SER A 458 -29.00 6.01 2.05
C SER A 458 -29.77 6.80 3.10
N GLY A 459 -30.04 6.20 4.26
CA GLY A 459 -30.94 6.75 5.28
C GLY A 459 -32.42 6.63 4.93
N GLU A 460 -32.76 6.13 3.73
CA GLU A 460 -34.14 5.97 3.27
C GLU A 460 -34.94 5.03 4.17
N ALA A 461 -36.15 5.43 4.54
CA ALA A 461 -37.07 4.65 5.34
C ALA A 461 -38.33 4.31 4.53
N ILE A 462 -38.71 3.03 4.56
CA ILE A 462 -39.80 2.47 3.77
C ILE A 462 -40.75 1.75 4.72
N THR A 463 -42.04 2.05 4.61
CA THR A 463 -43.08 1.30 5.33
C THR A 463 -43.41 0.01 4.58
N CYS A 464 -43.49 -1.11 5.31
CA CYS A 464 -43.74 -2.44 4.74
C CYS A 464 -44.76 -3.21 5.58
N ALA A 465 -45.75 -3.83 4.93
CA ALA A 465 -46.66 -4.75 5.58
C ALA A 465 -45.90 -5.94 6.19
N ILE A 466 -46.26 -6.35 7.41
CA ILE A 466 -45.57 -7.39 8.18
C ILE A 466 -45.42 -8.68 7.38
N ASP A 467 -46.47 -9.10 6.66
CA ASP A 467 -46.50 -10.34 5.88
C ASP A 467 -45.55 -10.31 4.66
N SER A 468 -45.11 -9.13 4.23
CA SER A 468 -44.22 -8.93 3.08
C SER A 468 -42.78 -8.57 3.48
N VAL A 469 -42.48 -8.43 4.77
CA VAL A 469 -41.16 -7.98 5.26
C VAL A 469 -40.04 -8.88 4.76
N ALA A 470 -40.21 -10.20 4.85
CA ALA A 470 -39.18 -11.14 4.43
C ALA A 470 -38.83 -10.96 2.94
N THR A 471 -39.83 -10.92 2.07
CA THR A 471 -39.66 -10.67 0.64
C THR A 471 -38.98 -9.33 0.39
N LYS A 472 -39.46 -8.25 1.03
CA LYS A 472 -38.94 -6.92 0.81
C LYS A 472 -37.49 -6.76 1.27
N VAL A 473 -37.13 -7.34 2.41
CA VAL A 473 -35.76 -7.35 2.93
C VAL A 473 -34.84 -8.12 1.98
N THR A 474 -35.23 -9.29 1.51
CA THR A 474 -34.42 -10.07 0.56
C THR A 474 -34.21 -9.31 -0.76
N GLU A 475 -35.22 -8.61 -1.28
CA GLU A 475 -35.09 -7.73 -2.45
C GLU A 475 -34.08 -6.61 -2.20
N LEU A 476 -34.25 -5.84 -1.11
CA LEU A 476 -33.37 -4.73 -0.78
C LEU A 476 -31.92 -5.17 -0.61
N LEU A 477 -31.68 -6.34 -0.01
CA LEU A 477 -30.34 -6.89 0.17
C LEU A 477 -29.67 -7.30 -1.16
N GLN A 478 -30.41 -7.56 -2.24
CA GLN A 478 -29.80 -7.89 -3.54
C GLN A 478 -29.15 -6.66 -4.18
N ASP A 479 -29.64 -5.47 -3.87
CA ASP A 479 -29.16 -4.20 -4.41
C ASP A 479 -28.06 -3.55 -3.55
N LEU A 480 -27.70 -4.15 -2.40
CA LEU A 480 -26.80 -3.59 -1.38
C LEU A 480 -25.39 -4.20 -1.34
#